data_AF-A0A3S4TVL6-F1
#
_entry.id   AF-A0A3S4TVL6-F1
#
_cell.length_a   1.000
_cell.length_b   1.000
_cell.length_c   1.000
_cell.angle_alpha   90.00
_cell.angle_beta   90.00
_cell.angle_gamma   90.00
#
_symmetry.space_group_name_H-M   'P 1'
#
loop_
_entity.id
_entity.type
_entity.pdbx_description
1 polymer ?
#
loop_
_entity_poly.entity_id
_entity_poly.type
_entity_poly.pdbx_seq_one_letter_code
_entity_poly.pdbx_strand_id
1 'polypeptide(L)'
;MYNLILAILFSVSVSVLLKIARKKNIIVEQAIAFNYIVALSLSYFLLKPDFKGLEFTNYIAQSDSVPIFFALGLLLPSVFIIMSKAVEFAGIVRSDAAQRLSLFLPILAAFLIFHETLSQSK
;
A
#
# COMPACT_ATOMS: atom_id res chain seq x y z
N MET A 1 -7.33 -4.16 -21.18
CA MET A 1 -8.54 -3.32 -21.22
C MET A 1 -9.46 -3.59 -20.03
N TYR A 2 -9.89 -4.84 -19.79
CA TYR A 2 -10.74 -5.21 -18.64
C TYR A 2 -10.16 -4.82 -17.26
N ASN A 3 -8.86 -5.09 -17.02
CA ASN A 3 -8.18 -4.75 -15.76
C ASN A 3 -8.18 -3.23 -15.47
N LEU A 4 -8.18 -2.39 -16.51
CA LEU A 4 -8.14 -0.94 -16.36
C LEU A 4 -9.52 -0.40 -15.95
N ILE A 5 -10.58 -0.95 -16.55
CA ILE A 5 -11.97 -0.64 -16.15
C ILE A 5 -12.23 -1.07 -14.71
N LEU A 6 -11.81 -2.28 -14.33
CA LEU A 6 -11.87 -2.75 -12.95
C LEU A 6 -11.07 -1.85 -12.00
N ALA A 7 -9.85 -1.46 -12.37
CA ALA A 7 -9.02 -0.57 -11.55
C ALA A 7 -9.71 0.79 -11.32
N ILE A 8 -10.29 1.39 -12.36
CA ILE A 8 -11.07 2.64 -12.23
C ILE A 8 -12.27 2.42 -11.32
N LEU A 9 -13.04 1.35 -11.54
CA LEU A 9 -14.24 1.06 -10.77
C LEU A 9 -13.93 0.83 -9.28
N PHE A 10 -12.88 0.07 -8.97
CA PHE A 10 -12.42 -0.12 -7.60
C PHE A 10 -11.89 1.18 -6.97
N SER A 11 -11.14 1.99 -7.72
CA SER A 11 -10.65 3.29 -7.22
C SER A 11 -11.80 4.23 -6.83
N VAL A 12 -12.84 4.32 -7.68
CA VAL A 12 -14.04 5.11 -7.40
C VAL A 12 -14.83 4.50 -6.24
N SER A 13 -14.98 3.17 -6.21
CA SER A 13 -15.72 2.46 -5.15
C SER A 13 -15.09 2.67 -3.77
N VAL A 14 -13.76 2.60 -3.67
CA VAL A 14 -13.02 2.86 -2.42
C VAL A 14 -13.27 4.30 -1.94
N SER A 15 -13.25 5.27 -2.84
CA SER A 15 -13.51 6.68 -2.52
C SER A 15 -14.93 6.89 -1.97
N VAL A 16 -15.93 6.22 -2.57
CA VAL A 16 -17.33 6.24 -2.11
C VAL A 16 -17.47 5.58 -0.74
N LEU A 17 -16.88 4.39 -0.55
CA LEU A 17 -16.92 3.65 0.71
C LEU A 17 -16.27 4.45 1.85
N LEU A 18 -15.13 5.09 1.63
CA LEU A 18 -14.47 5.94 2.63
C LEU A 18 -15.32 7.17 2.98
N LYS A 19 -16.05 7.75 2.02
CA LYS A 19 -16.98 8.85 2.28
C LYS A 19 -18.16 8.41 3.17
N ILE A 20 -18.70 7.21 2.92
CA ILE A 20 -19.77 6.61 3.75
C ILE A 20 -19.25 6.24 5.14
N ALA A 21 -18.05 5.65 5.23
CA ALA A 21 -17.42 5.25 6.49
C ALA A 21 -17.20 6.45 7.41
N ARG A 22 -16.72 7.58 6.86
CA ARG A 22 -16.59 8.84 7.62
C ARG A 22 -17.92 9.37 8.12
N LYS A 23 -18.99 9.31 7.29
CA LYS A 23 -20.34 9.69 7.73
C LYS A 23 -20.87 8.82 8.87
N LYS A 24 -20.39 7.57 8.98
CA LYS A 24 -20.73 6.64 10.06
C LYS A 24 -19.77 6.67 11.26
N ASN A 25 -18.85 7.64 11.33
CA ASN A 25 -17.82 7.74 12.38
C ASN A 25 -16.97 6.46 12.53
N ILE A 26 -16.74 5.73 11.43
CA ILE A 26 -15.86 4.57 11.45
C ILE A 26 -14.42 5.05 11.61
N ILE A 27 -13.71 4.46 12.57
CA ILE A 27 -12.30 4.70 12.83
C ILE A 27 -11.50 4.25 11.60
N VAL A 28 -10.73 5.17 11.01
CA VAL A 28 -9.98 4.92 9.77
C VAL A 28 -8.93 3.84 9.97
N GLU A 29 -8.30 3.77 11.14
CA GLU A 29 -7.35 2.70 11.48
C GLU A 29 -7.99 1.30 11.40
N GLN A 30 -9.25 1.15 11.85
CA GLN A 30 -9.97 -0.11 11.79
C GLN A 30 -10.33 -0.50 10.34
N ALA A 31 -10.70 0.50 9.52
CA ALA A 31 -10.97 0.28 8.10
C ALA A 31 -9.71 -0.18 7.34
N ILE A 32 -8.55 0.39 7.67
CA ILE A 32 -7.25 -0.03 7.11
C ILE A 32 -6.93 -1.47 7.54
N ALA A 33 -7.04 -1.79 8.84
CA ALA A 33 -6.76 -3.14 9.33
C ALA A 33 -7.63 -4.19 8.63
N PHE A 34 -8.92 -3.91 8.48
CA PHE A 34 -9.84 -4.81 7.79
C PHE A 34 -9.53 -4.93 6.29
N ASN A 35 -9.09 -3.84 5.64
CA ASN A 35 -8.67 -3.89 4.24
C ASN A 35 -7.49 -4.85 4.03
N TYR A 36 -6.50 -4.87 4.92
CA TYR A 36 -5.36 -5.80 4.82
C TYR A 36 -5.78 -7.25 5.00
N ILE A 37 -6.65 -7.54 5.97
CA ILE A 37 -7.17 -8.89 6.19
C ILE A 37 -7.91 -9.37 4.93
N VAL A 38 -8.81 -8.55 4.39
CA VAL A 38 -9.57 -8.89 3.17
C VAL A 38 -8.63 -9.05 1.98
N ALA A 39 -7.63 -8.18 1.81
CA ALA A 39 -6.67 -8.27 0.73
C ALA A 39 -5.82 -9.54 0.81
N LEU A 40 -5.37 -9.93 2.01
CA LEU A 40 -4.65 -11.18 2.24
C LEU A 40 -5.53 -12.40 1.93
N SER A 41 -6.75 -12.43 2.44
CA SER A 41 -7.70 -13.53 2.18
C SER A 41 -8.03 -13.65 0.69
N LEU A 42 -8.28 -12.53 0.02
CA LEU A 42 -8.61 -12.51 -1.41
C LEU A 42 -7.39 -12.88 -2.26
N SER A 43 -6.20 -12.41 -1.90
CA SER A 43 -4.96 -12.81 -2.59
C SER A 43 -4.71 -14.31 -2.43
N TYR A 44 -4.91 -14.86 -1.24
CA TYR A 44 -4.79 -16.30 -1.01
C TYR A 44 -5.80 -17.10 -1.86
N PHE A 45 -7.06 -16.66 -1.91
CA PHE A 45 -8.12 -17.36 -2.63
C PHE A 45 -8.02 -17.22 -4.15
N LEU A 46 -7.67 -16.03 -4.65
CA LEU A 46 -7.71 -15.71 -6.07
C LEU A 46 -6.42 -16.08 -6.79
N LEU A 47 -5.25 -15.82 -6.17
CA LEU A 47 -3.95 -16.15 -6.77
C LEU A 47 -3.56 -17.61 -6.56
N LYS A 48 -4.18 -18.32 -5.59
CA LYS A 48 -3.85 -19.71 -5.20
C LYS A 48 -2.33 -19.91 -5.18
N PRO A 49 -1.64 -19.36 -4.16
CA PRO A 49 -0.18 -19.40 -4.11
C PRO A 49 0.33 -20.82 -4.35
N ASP A 50 1.09 -21.00 -5.44
CA ASP A 50 1.71 -22.28 -5.76
C ASP A 50 2.94 -22.46 -4.86
N PHE A 51 2.77 -23.26 -3.81
CA PHE A 51 3.84 -23.56 -2.87
C PHE A 51 4.82 -24.61 -3.41
N LYS A 52 4.69 -25.06 -4.68
CA LYS A 52 5.58 -26.04 -5.33
C LYS A 52 5.89 -27.26 -4.43
N GLY A 53 4.89 -27.73 -3.68
CA GLY A 53 5.01 -28.88 -2.79
C GLY A 53 5.86 -28.67 -1.52
N LEU A 54 6.30 -27.44 -1.24
CA LEU A 54 7.01 -27.08 -0.02
C LEU A 54 6.01 -26.57 1.03
N GLU A 55 6.18 -26.96 2.29
CA GLU A 55 5.43 -26.34 3.39
C GLU A 55 5.72 -24.84 3.45
N PHE A 56 4.70 -24.05 3.83
CA PHE A 56 4.76 -22.59 3.95
C PHE A 56 6.02 -22.10 4.68
N THR A 57 6.43 -22.82 5.73
CA THR A 57 7.61 -22.55 6.54
C THR A 57 8.91 -22.70 5.77
N ASN A 58 9.01 -23.70 4.88
CA ASN A 58 10.21 -23.95 4.07
C ASN A 58 10.33 -22.97 2.89
N TYR A 59 9.19 -22.55 2.32
CA TYR A 59 9.18 -21.50 1.29
C TYR A 59 9.64 -20.15 1.86
N ILE A 60 9.21 -19.82 3.08
CA ILE A 60 9.65 -18.60 3.77
C ILE A 60 11.11 -18.68 4.22
N ALA A 61 11.62 -19.86 4.60
CA ALA A 61 13.01 -20.00 5.00
C ALA A 61 13.99 -19.95 3.80
N GLN A 62 13.54 -20.33 2.60
CA GLN A 62 14.41 -20.50 1.43
C GLN A 62 14.32 -19.33 0.42
N SER A 63 13.37 -18.41 0.60
CA SER A 63 13.19 -17.30 -0.33
C SER A 63 13.96 -16.05 0.12
N ASP A 64 14.96 -15.64 -0.65
CA ASP A 64 15.75 -14.41 -0.41
C ASP A 64 14.90 -13.12 -0.33
N SER A 65 13.65 -13.18 -0.80
CA SER A 65 12.71 -12.05 -0.81
C SER A 65 11.92 -11.88 0.50
N VAL A 66 12.03 -12.81 1.45
CA VAL A 66 11.29 -12.78 2.72
C VAL A 66 11.52 -11.51 3.54
N PRO A 67 12.75 -10.97 3.67
CA PRO A 67 12.96 -9.69 4.35
C PRO A 67 12.16 -8.54 3.72
N ILE A 68 12.04 -8.52 2.38
CA ILE A 68 11.31 -7.47 1.66
C ILE A 68 9.80 -7.59 1.89
N PHE A 69 9.26 -8.82 1.83
CA PHE A 69 7.84 -9.05 2.12
C PHE A 69 7.49 -8.68 3.55
N PHE A 70 8.35 -9.03 4.51
CA PHE A 70 8.15 -8.66 5.92
C PHE A 70 8.24 -7.15 6.12
N ALA A 71 9.25 -6.50 5.51
CA ALA A 71 9.40 -5.04 5.56
C ALA A 71 8.18 -4.33 4.97
N LEU A 72 7.67 -4.77 3.81
CA LEU A 72 6.48 -4.19 3.18
C LEU A 72 5.22 -4.43 4.02
N GLY A 73 5.04 -5.65 4.53
CA GLY A 73 3.90 -6.03 5.37
C GLY A 73 3.83 -5.24 6.67
N LEU A 74 4.98 -4.80 7.21
CA LEU A 74 5.04 -3.94 8.39
C LEU A 74 4.94 -2.44 8.03
N LEU A 75 5.71 -1.99 7.05
CA LEU A 75 5.81 -0.58 6.67
C LEU A 75 4.50 -0.05 6.11
N LEU A 76 3.84 -0.79 5.22
CA LEU A 76 2.64 -0.27 4.56
C LEU A 76 1.50 0.03 5.56
N PRO A 77 1.07 -0.90 6.45
CA PRO A 77 0.06 -0.58 7.47
C PRO A 77 0.50 0.54 8.40
N SER A 78 1.77 0.55 8.81
CA SER A 78 2.32 1.57 9.71
C SER A 78 2.22 2.97 9.11
N VAL A 79 2.57 3.11 7.82
CA VAL A 79 2.46 4.38 7.09
C VAL A 79 1.01 4.85 6.99
N PHE A 80 0.04 3.94 6.75
CA PHE A 80 -1.37 4.30 6.73
C PHE A 80 -1.88 4.80 8.10
N ILE A 81 -1.45 4.17 9.19
CA ILE A 81 -1.79 4.62 10.55
C ILE A 81 -1.18 5.99 10.83
N ILE A 82 0.12 6.18 10.52
CA ILE A 82 0.81 7.48 10.66
C ILE A 82 0.08 8.56 9.84
N MET A 83 -0.34 8.25 8.61
CA MET A 83 -1.08 9.18 7.76
C MET A 83 -2.44 9.56 8.37
N SER A 84 -3.17 8.58 8.93
CA SER A 84 -4.42 8.84 9.65
C SER A 84 -4.20 9.80 10.83
N LYS A 85 -3.17 9.55 11.65
CA LYS A 85 -2.80 10.42 12.78
C LYS A 85 -2.31 11.79 12.33
N ALA A 86 -1.52 11.86 11.25
CA ALA A 86 -1.07 13.13 10.71
C ALA A 86 -2.26 14.03 10.32
N VAL A 87 -3.29 13.44 9.71
CA VAL A 87 -4.53 14.18 9.36
C VAL A 87 -5.30 14.61 10.61
N GLU A 88 -5.36 13.76 11.64
CA GLU A 88 -6.04 14.05 12.91
C GLU A 88 -5.36 15.22 13.67
N PHE A 89 -4.03 15.23 13.76
CA PHE A 89 -3.27 16.23 14.53
C PHE A 89 -2.91 17.49 13.73
N ALA A 90 -2.46 17.36 12.48
CA ALA A 90 -1.98 18.48 11.67
C ALA A 90 -3.04 19.06 10.73
N GLY A 91 -4.15 18.34 10.53
CA GLY A 91 -5.22 18.71 9.61
C GLY A 91 -4.94 18.34 8.14
N ILE A 92 -6.02 18.13 7.38
CA ILE A 92 -5.99 17.60 6.00
C ILE A 92 -5.05 18.41 5.08
N VAL A 93 -5.07 19.74 5.17
CA VAL A 93 -4.29 20.61 4.26
C VAL A 93 -2.78 20.46 4.47
N ARG A 94 -2.31 20.40 5.72
CA ARG A 94 -0.89 20.27 6.02
C ARG A 94 -0.39 18.86 5.73
N SER A 95 -1.20 17.85 6.04
CA SER A 95 -0.89 16.45 5.70
C SER A 95 -0.83 16.22 4.19
N ASP A 96 -1.73 16.82 3.40
CA ASP A 96 -1.71 16.73 1.94
C ASP A 96 -0.43 17.36 1.35
N ALA A 97 -0.02 18.53 1.86
CA ALA A 97 1.22 19.18 1.44
C ALA A 97 2.45 18.30 1.75
N ALA A 98 2.51 17.71 2.94
CA ALA A 98 3.59 16.78 3.30
C ALA A 98 3.57 15.50 2.44
N GLN A 99 2.39 14.98 2.11
CA GLN A 99 2.24 13.80 1.27
C GLN A 99 2.72 14.04 -0.16
N ARG A 100 2.50 15.23 -0.72
CA ARG A 100 3.07 15.64 -2.02
C ARG A 100 4.60 15.73 -1.97
N LEU A 101 5.15 16.17 -0.83
CA LEU A 101 6.60 16.19 -0.62
C LEU A 101 7.19 14.77 -0.58
N SER A 102 6.39 13.72 -0.38
CA SER A 102 6.89 12.34 -0.42
C SER A 102 7.50 11.99 -1.78
N LEU A 103 7.12 12.68 -2.87
CA LEU A 103 7.69 12.50 -4.21
C LEU A 103 9.20 12.76 -4.26
N PHE A 104 9.75 13.57 -3.36
CA PHE A 104 11.19 13.77 -3.27
C PHE A 104 11.92 12.47 -2.88
N LEU A 105 11.31 11.61 -2.06
CA LEU A 105 11.93 10.38 -1.58
C LEU A 105 12.19 9.35 -2.71
N PRO A 106 11.21 8.96 -3.56
CA PRO A 106 11.46 8.06 -4.69
C PRO A 106 12.36 8.69 -5.74
N ILE A 107 12.30 10.02 -5.95
CA ILE A 107 13.22 10.71 -6.87
C ILE A 107 14.66 10.61 -6.35
N LEU A 108 14.89 10.92 -5.07
CA LEU A 108 16.22 10.77 -4.46
C LEU A 108 16.68 9.30 -4.46
N ALA A 109 15.79 8.35 -4.21
CA ALA A 109 16.10 6.93 -4.27
C ALA A 109 16.50 6.48 -5.70
N ALA A 110 15.83 6.98 -6.74
CA ALA A 110 16.19 6.69 -8.13
C ALA A 110 17.64 7.09 -8.43
N PHE A 111 18.06 8.28 -7.98
CA PHE A 111 19.43 8.75 -8.20
C PHE A 111 20.49 8.13 -7.27
N LEU A 112 20.17 7.95 -5.99
CA LEU A 112 21.14 7.50 -4.98
C LEU A 112 21.24 5.97 -4.88
N ILE A 113 20.12 5.26 -5.02
CA ILE A 113 20.06 3.81 -4.85
C ILE A 113 20.12 3.12 -6.21
N PHE A 114 19.27 3.54 -7.15
CA PHE A 114 19.18 2.91 -8.47
C PHE A 114 20.18 3.49 -9.48
N HIS A 115 20.92 4.54 -9.09
CA HIS A 115 21.93 5.20 -9.93
C HIS A 115 21.40 5.59 -11.31
N GLU A 116 20.10 5.93 -11.40
CA GLU A 116 19.49 6.33 -12.65
C GLU A 116 20.12 7.63 -13.15
N THR A 117 20.41 7.70 -14.45
CA THR A 117 20.94 8.92 -15.06
C THR A 117 19.79 9.77 -15.57
N LEU A 118 19.87 11.08 -15.35
CA LEU A 118 18.93 12.03 -15.95
C LEU A 118 19.09 11.98 -17.48
N SER A 119 18.22 11.23 -18.14
CA SER A 119 18.05 11.36 -19.58
C SER A 119 17.34 12.68 -19.83
N GLN A 120 18.00 13.64 -20.48
CA GLN A 120 17.30 14.81 -20.98
C GLN A 120 16.23 14.33 -21.96
N SER A 121 14.96 14.51 -21.57
CA SER A 121 13.84 14.25 -22.46
C SER A 121 14.02 15.10 -23.72
N LYS A 122 13.90 14.44 -24.86
CA LYS A 122 13.62 15.10 -26.13
C LYS A 122 12.21 15.70 -26.11
#